data_AF-X1FP17-F1
#
_entry.id   AF-X1FP17-F1
#
_cell.length_a   1.000
_cell.length_b   1.000
_cell.length_c   1.000
_cell.angle_alpha   90.00
_cell.angle_beta   90.00
_cell.angle_gamma   90.00
#
_symmetry.space_group_name_H-M   'P 1'
#
loop_
_entity.id
_entity.type
_entity.pdbx_description
1 polymer ?
#
loop_
_entity_poly.entity_id
_entity_poly.type
_entity_poly.pdbx_seq_one_letter_code
_entity_poly.pdbx_strand_id
1 'polypeptide(L)'
;MNKFGIEAMKLLLQEKLGKEIQIIFITGKKDVEWVRTSFKSVAIKSLILSYLPQMEYAYAASDLVVCRSGATTMAEVTSRGLPAILVPYPHATGGHQWKNAEVLQVIGAAYLILEEDLTPEKLKTTILDLITNKSFLKRMAEKSKALGKPQATRKVVKLILS
;
A
#
# COMPACT_ATOMS: atom_id res chain seq x y z
N MET A 1 -8.50 -9.10 -1.42
CA MET A 1 -7.32 -8.47 -0.77
C MET A 1 -7.09 -8.91 0.67
N ASN A 2 -8.06 -8.80 1.60
CA ASN A 2 -7.85 -9.14 3.02
C ASN A 2 -7.29 -10.55 3.25
N LYS A 3 -7.90 -11.57 2.64
CA LYS A 3 -7.44 -12.97 2.71
C LYS A 3 -5.98 -13.12 2.28
N PHE A 4 -5.64 -12.65 1.07
CA PHE A 4 -4.27 -12.68 0.54
C PHE A 4 -3.27 -11.95 1.44
N GLY A 5 -3.66 -10.79 1.98
CA GLY A 5 -2.83 -10.04 2.93
C GLY A 5 -2.50 -10.86 4.17
N ILE A 6 -3.51 -11.44 4.83
CA ILE A 6 -3.33 -12.28 6.02
C ILE A 6 -2.45 -13.50 5.73
N GLU A 7 -2.73 -14.21 4.64
CA GLU A 7 -1.96 -15.40 4.26
C GLU A 7 -0.51 -15.03 3.96
N ALA A 8 -0.25 -13.92 3.27
CA ALA A 8 1.11 -13.42 3.05
C ALA A 8 1.82 -13.09 4.38
N MET A 9 1.13 -12.49 5.35
CA MET A 9 1.71 -12.21 6.68
C MET A 9 2.04 -13.48 7.45
N LYS A 10 1.22 -14.53 7.33
CA LYS A 10 1.54 -15.87 7.89
C LYS A 10 2.80 -16.45 7.27
N LEU A 11 2.99 -16.29 5.96
CA LEU A 11 4.19 -16.74 5.27
C LEU A 11 5.42 -15.92 5.67
N LEU A 12 5.27 -14.60 5.86
CA LEU A 12 6.37 -13.75 6.30
C LEU A 12 6.96 -14.18 7.66
N LEU A 13 6.17 -14.74 8.58
CA LEU A 13 6.66 -15.25 9.86
C LEU A 13 7.66 -16.41 9.74
N GLN A 14 7.61 -17.16 8.65
CA GLN A 14 8.52 -18.26 8.41
C GLN A 14 9.92 -17.75 8.04
N GLU A 15 10.02 -16.47 7.66
CA GLU A 15 11.26 -15.80 7.32
C GLU A 15 11.88 -15.14 8.56
N LYS A 16 13.21 -15.16 8.68
CA LYS A 16 13.92 -14.51 9.80
C LYS A 16 13.54 -13.03 9.93
N LEU A 17 13.42 -12.34 8.79
CA LEU A 17 13.10 -10.92 8.71
C LEU A 17 11.65 -10.62 9.12
N GLY A 18 10.74 -11.59 9.05
CA GLY A 18 9.34 -11.39 9.43
C GLY A 18 9.15 -10.94 10.88
N LYS A 19 10.12 -11.23 11.75
CA LYS A 19 10.13 -10.79 13.15
C LYS A 19 10.49 -9.32 13.34
N GLU A 20 11.13 -8.71 12.34
CA GLU A 20 11.52 -7.29 12.34
C GLU A 20 10.44 -6.40 11.69
N ILE A 21 9.48 -7.01 10.98
CA ILE A 21 8.38 -6.30 10.33
C ILE A 21 7.29 -6.02 11.36
N GLN A 22 6.73 -4.80 11.29
CA GLN A 22 5.51 -4.42 11.99
C GLN A 22 4.42 -4.09 10.98
N ILE A 23 3.18 -4.39 11.31
CA ILE A 23 2.07 -4.28 10.37
C ILE A 23 1.00 -3.35 10.94
N ILE A 24 0.61 -2.35 10.15
CA ILE A 24 -0.65 -1.62 10.33
C ILE A 24 -1.63 -2.18 9.31
N PHE A 25 -2.61 -2.96 9.76
CA PHE A 25 -3.60 -3.59 8.88
C PHE A 25 -4.94 -2.86 9.05
N ILE A 26 -5.30 -2.07 8.04
CA ILE A 26 -6.58 -1.35 8.01
C ILE A 26 -7.51 -2.10 7.07
N THR A 27 -8.64 -2.54 7.62
CA THR A 27 -9.69 -3.26 6.91
C THR A 27 -11.03 -2.53 7.08
N GLY A 28 -12.13 -3.11 6.60
CA GLY A 28 -13.48 -2.58 6.80
C GLY A 28 -14.12 -3.05 8.11
N LYS A 29 -15.12 -2.28 8.58
CA LYS A 29 -15.93 -2.64 9.78
C LYS A 29 -16.51 -4.04 9.74
N LYS A 30 -16.89 -4.54 8.56
CA LYS A 30 -17.43 -5.89 8.36
C LYS A 30 -16.39 -6.99 8.58
N ASP A 31 -15.12 -6.69 8.33
CA ASP A 31 -14.05 -7.68 8.27
C ASP A 31 -13.15 -7.70 9.52
N VAL A 32 -13.13 -6.60 10.28
CA VAL A 32 -12.14 -6.41 11.35
C VAL A 32 -12.08 -7.55 12.36
N GLU A 33 -13.21 -8.17 12.70
CA GLU A 33 -13.25 -9.20 13.75
C GLU A 33 -12.62 -10.51 13.29
N TRP A 34 -12.94 -10.97 12.08
CA TRP A 34 -12.34 -12.18 11.54
C TRP A 34 -10.87 -11.96 11.16
N VAL A 35 -10.50 -10.75 10.71
CA VAL A 35 -9.10 -10.37 10.47
C VAL A 35 -8.31 -10.44 11.78
N ARG A 36 -8.79 -9.80 12.86
CA ARG A 36 -8.16 -9.88 14.19
C ARG A 36 -7.98 -11.32 14.66
N THR A 37 -9.03 -12.13 14.53
CA THR A 37 -8.98 -13.55 14.89
C THR A 37 -7.93 -14.31 14.08
N SER A 38 -7.83 -14.03 12.78
CA SER A 38 -6.82 -14.65 11.91
C SER A 38 -5.39 -14.26 12.32
N PHE A 39 -5.18 -13.01 12.75
CA PHE A 39 -3.90 -12.50 13.24
C PHE A 39 -3.52 -12.99 14.65
N LYS A 40 -4.45 -13.52 15.47
CA LYS A 40 -4.10 -14.12 16.78
C LYS A 40 -3.11 -15.29 16.65
N SER A 41 -3.18 -16.01 15.53
CA SER A 41 -2.24 -17.10 15.20
C SER A 41 -0.92 -16.62 14.58
N VAL A 42 -0.77 -15.31 14.37
CA VAL A 42 0.36 -14.68 13.70
C VAL A 42 1.16 -13.90 14.75
N ALA A 43 2.34 -14.39 15.12
CA ALA A 43 3.24 -13.74 16.06
C ALA A 43 3.91 -12.43 15.54
N ILE A 44 3.39 -11.81 14.47
CA ILE A 44 3.89 -10.51 13.98
C ILE A 44 3.25 -9.40 14.80
N LYS A 45 4.07 -8.42 15.20
CA LYS A 45 3.59 -7.18 15.81
C LYS A 45 2.66 -6.46 14.84
N SER A 46 1.36 -6.48 15.14
CA SER A 46 0.34 -5.95 14.24
C SER A 46 -0.68 -5.09 14.97
N LEU A 47 -1.08 -4.00 14.32
CA LEU A 47 -2.18 -3.13 14.72
C LEU A 47 -3.32 -3.30 13.71
N ILE A 48 -4.45 -3.85 14.16
CA ILE A 48 -5.60 -4.17 13.30
C ILE A 48 -6.75 -3.18 13.56
N LEU A 49 -7.10 -2.39 12.53
CA LEU A 49 -8.08 -1.31 12.61
C LEU A 49 -9.19 -1.51 11.56
N SER A 50 -10.42 -1.16 11.92
CA SER A 50 -11.58 -1.14 11.00
C SER A 50 -11.72 0.17 10.22
N TYR A 51 -11.02 1.20 10.66
CA TYR A 51 -10.93 2.52 10.07
C TYR A 51 -9.84 3.31 10.80
N LEU A 52 -9.18 4.23 10.11
CA LEU A 52 -8.23 5.17 10.70
C LEU A 52 -8.53 6.58 10.15
N PRO A 53 -9.08 7.50 10.97
CA PRO A 53 -9.39 8.84 10.50
C PRO A 53 -8.12 9.64 10.16
N GLN A 54 -7.07 9.52 10.98
CA GLN A 54 -5.79 10.20 10.79
C GLN A 54 -4.78 9.31 10.07
N MET A 55 -5.05 9.04 8.78
CA MET A 55 -4.20 8.21 7.93
C MET A 55 -2.75 8.72 7.83
N GLU A 56 -2.52 10.01 8.03
CA GLU A 56 -1.20 10.62 8.06
C GLU A 56 -0.25 9.97 9.06
N TYR A 57 -0.75 9.48 10.20
CA TYR A 57 0.09 8.79 11.19
C TYR A 57 0.49 7.41 10.73
N ALA A 58 -0.42 6.65 10.10
CA ALA A 58 -0.06 5.36 9.51
C ALA A 58 0.96 5.54 8.39
N TYR A 59 0.76 6.53 7.52
CA TYR A 59 1.72 6.86 6.46
C TYR A 59 3.09 7.30 7.01
N ALA A 60 3.12 8.12 8.06
CA ALA A 60 4.38 8.55 8.67
C ALA A 60 5.15 7.39 9.33
N ALA A 61 4.44 6.37 9.81
CA ALA A 61 5.03 5.19 10.44
C ALA A 61 5.38 4.05 9.47
N SER A 62 5.03 4.17 8.18
CA SER A 62 5.19 3.09 7.20
C SER A 62 6.41 3.29 6.31
N ASP A 63 7.22 2.24 6.14
CA ASP A 63 8.30 2.20 5.14
C ASP A 63 7.82 1.72 3.76
N LEU A 64 6.71 0.97 3.73
CA LEU A 64 6.10 0.41 2.54
C LEU A 64 4.58 0.33 2.73
N VAL A 65 3.82 0.71 1.70
CA VAL A 65 2.34 0.63 1.71
C VAL A 65 1.86 -0.44 0.75
N VAL A 66 0.88 -1.26 1.16
CA VAL A 66 0.16 -2.17 0.25
C VAL A 66 -1.29 -1.72 0.19
N CYS A 67 -1.77 -1.30 -0.99
CA CYS A 67 -3.11 -0.74 -1.09
C CYS A 67 -3.74 -0.90 -2.49
N ARG A 68 -5.03 -0.58 -2.59
CA ARG A 68 -5.71 -0.38 -3.89
C ARG A 68 -5.23 0.91 -4.54
N SER A 69 -5.23 0.97 -5.87
CA SER A 69 -4.81 2.13 -6.66
C SER A 69 -5.95 3.15 -6.89
N GLY A 70 -6.69 3.47 -5.82
CA GLY A 70 -7.64 4.57 -5.83
C GLY A 70 -6.93 5.92 -6.00
N ALA A 71 -7.53 6.85 -6.75
CA ALA A 71 -6.90 8.13 -7.07
C ALA A 71 -6.49 8.93 -5.81
N THR A 72 -7.36 9.02 -4.81
CA THR A 72 -7.08 9.71 -3.54
C THR A 72 -5.94 9.04 -2.77
N THR A 73 -5.99 7.72 -2.61
CA THR A 73 -4.94 6.95 -1.92
C THR A 73 -3.59 7.13 -2.59
N MET A 74 -3.54 7.10 -3.92
CA MET A 74 -2.31 7.35 -4.66
C MET A 74 -1.80 8.79 -4.50
N ALA A 75 -2.70 9.78 -4.50
CA ALA A 75 -2.32 11.16 -4.25
C ALA A 75 -1.71 11.32 -2.84
N GLU A 76 -2.26 10.66 -1.84
CA GLU A 76 -1.72 10.64 -0.46
C GLU A 76 -0.34 9.98 -0.41
N VAL A 77 -0.20 8.75 -0.94
CA VAL A 77 1.05 7.98 -0.99
C VAL A 77 2.16 8.78 -1.69
N THR A 78 1.89 9.33 -2.86
CA THR A 78 2.86 10.12 -3.63
C THR A 78 3.18 11.47 -2.97
N SER A 79 2.19 12.12 -2.34
CA SER A 79 2.45 13.34 -1.57
C SER A 79 3.40 13.11 -0.40
N ARG A 80 3.36 11.92 0.21
CA ARG A 80 4.26 11.51 1.29
C ARG A 80 5.57 10.94 0.79
N GLY A 81 5.63 10.47 -0.46
CA GLY A 81 6.81 9.86 -1.05
C GLY A 81 7.03 8.44 -0.56
N LEU A 82 5.95 7.71 -0.29
CA LEU A 82 6.04 6.34 0.20
C LEU A 82 6.21 5.37 -0.97
N PRO A 83 7.10 4.38 -0.84
CA PRO A 83 7.07 3.18 -1.66
C PRO A 83 5.73 2.46 -1.50
N ALA A 84 5.20 1.89 -2.58
CA ALA A 84 3.93 1.18 -2.53
C ALA A 84 3.90 -0.07 -3.41
N ILE A 85 3.18 -1.09 -2.97
CA ILE A 85 2.65 -2.17 -3.79
C ILE A 85 1.18 -1.84 -4.07
N LEU A 86 0.86 -1.62 -5.34
CA LEU A 86 -0.49 -1.30 -5.79
C LEU A 86 -1.17 -2.55 -6.33
N VAL A 87 -2.36 -2.82 -5.79
CA VAL A 87 -3.23 -3.90 -6.24
C VAL A 87 -4.54 -3.31 -6.77
N PRO A 88 -4.66 -2.98 -8.07
CA PRO A 88 -5.87 -2.39 -8.63
C PRO A 88 -7.10 -3.23 -8.37
N TYR A 89 -8.24 -2.57 -8.12
CA TYR A 89 -9.53 -3.25 -8.08
C TYR A 89 -9.99 -3.59 -9.52
N PRO A 90 -10.20 -4.88 -9.87
CA PRO A 90 -10.43 -5.31 -11.23
C PRO A 90 -11.77 -4.84 -11.80
N HIS A 91 -12.77 -4.58 -10.93
CA HIS A 91 -14.10 -4.13 -11.35
C HIS A 91 -14.26 -2.61 -11.32
N ALA A 92 -13.16 -1.85 -11.25
CA ALA A 92 -13.23 -0.40 -11.38
C ALA A 92 -13.71 -0.01 -12.79
N THR A 93 -14.76 0.81 -12.87
CA THR A 93 -15.32 1.32 -14.14
C THR A 93 -14.20 1.83 -15.05
N GLY A 94 -14.21 1.42 -16.33
CA GLY A 94 -13.24 1.88 -17.33
C GLY A 94 -11.78 1.46 -17.10
N GLY A 95 -11.51 0.56 -16.14
CA GLY A 95 -10.14 0.10 -15.81
C GLY A 95 -9.26 1.21 -15.22
N HIS A 96 -9.85 2.27 -14.67
CA HIS A 96 -9.10 3.45 -14.24
C HIS A 96 -8.07 3.16 -13.13
N GLN A 97 -8.36 2.24 -12.22
CA GLN A 97 -7.40 1.86 -11.18
C GLN A 97 -6.14 1.18 -11.75
N TRP A 98 -6.29 0.39 -12.82
CA TRP A 98 -5.15 -0.23 -13.49
C TRP A 98 -4.26 0.84 -14.14
N LYS A 99 -4.86 1.75 -14.93
CA LYS A 99 -4.14 2.88 -15.58
C LYS A 99 -3.39 3.74 -14.57
N ASN A 100 -4.03 4.03 -13.43
CA ASN A 100 -3.41 4.79 -12.35
C ASN A 100 -2.15 4.07 -11.81
N ALA A 101 -2.26 2.77 -11.54
CA ALA A 101 -1.13 2.01 -10.99
C ALA A 101 -0.01 1.80 -12.02
N GLU A 102 -0.36 1.58 -13.29
CA GLU A 102 0.57 1.42 -14.40
C GLU A 102 1.49 2.65 -14.54
N VAL A 103 0.93 3.86 -14.46
CA VAL A 103 1.71 5.11 -14.52
C VAL A 103 2.79 5.16 -13.42
N LEU A 104 2.44 4.77 -12.19
CA LEU A 104 3.41 4.76 -11.08
C LEU A 104 4.46 3.66 -11.25
N GLN A 105 4.07 2.48 -11.73
CA GLN A 105 4.98 1.36 -12.01
C GLN A 105 6.01 1.74 -13.09
N VAL A 106 5.58 2.30 -14.21
CA VAL A 106 6.47 2.70 -15.32
C VAL A 106 7.50 3.74 -14.88
N ILE A 107 7.12 4.64 -13.97
CA ILE A 107 8.02 5.67 -13.42
C ILE A 107 8.95 5.10 -12.32
N GLY A 108 8.67 3.89 -11.85
CA GLY A 108 9.38 3.24 -10.73
C GLY A 108 8.98 3.80 -9.36
N ALA A 109 7.80 4.40 -9.24
CA ALA A 109 7.27 5.00 -8.01
C ALA A 109 6.45 4.01 -7.15
N ALA A 110 6.04 2.88 -7.70
CA ALA A 110 5.35 1.79 -7.00
C ALA A 110 5.59 0.47 -7.73
N TYR A 111 5.29 -0.65 -7.10
CA TYR A 111 5.22 -1.97 -7.73
C TYR A 111 3.76 -2.34 -7.99
N LEU A 112 3.44 -2.90 -9.15
CA LEU A 112 2.08 -3.29 -9.53
C LEU A 112 1.89 -4.81 -9.45
N ILE A 113 0.87 -5.26 -8.71
CA ILE A 113 0.37 -6.64 -8.76
C ILE A 113 -1.10 -6.61 -9.18
N LEU A 114 -1.45 -7.24 -10.31
CA LEU A 114 -2.85 -7.39 -10.70
C LEU A 114 -3.57 -8.34 -9.74
N GLU A 115 -4.86 -8.11 -9.49
CA GLU A 115 -5.60 -8.97 -8.55
C GLU A 115 -5.68 -10.43 -9.00
N GLU A 116 -5.70 -10.69 -10.31
CA GLU A 116 -5.63 -12.04 -10.88
C GLU A 116 -4.31 -12.75 -10.59
N ASP A 117 -3.22 -11.99 -10.45
CA ASP A 117 -1.91 -12.50 -10.11
C ASP A 117 -1.63 -12.49 -8.60
N LEU A 118 -2.53 -11.92 -7.79
CA LEU A 118 -2.29 -11.71 -6.38
C LEU A 118 -2.41 -13.04 -5.64
N THR A 119 -1.26 -13.64 -5.34
CA THR A 119 -1.15 -14.78 -4.42
C THR A 119 -0.45 -14.38 -3.12
N PRO A 120 -0.67 -15.13 -2.02
CA PRO A 120 0.06 -14.90 -0.77
C PRO A 120 1.58 -14.95 -0.96
N GLU A 121 2.09 -15.87 -1.77
CA GLU A 121 3.50 -16.07 -2.06
C GLU A 121 4.06 -14.90 -2.86
N LYS A 122 3.35 -14.44 -3.90
CA LYS A 122 3.79 -13.28 -4.71
C LYS A 122 3.85 -12.02 -3.86
N LEU A 123 2.84 -11.80 -3.01
CA LEU A 123 2.83 -10.66 -2.10
C LEU A 123 3.98 -10.74 -1.07
N LYS A 124 4.18 -11.91 -0.45
CA LYS A 124 5.30 -12.16 0.49
C LYS A 124 6.65 -11.83 -0.16
N THR A 125 6.93 -12.44 -1.31
CA THR A 125 8.20 -12.27 -2.03
C THR A 125 8.42 -10.81 -2.42
N THR A 126 7.39 -10.15 -2.98
CA THR A 126 7.48 -8.74 -3.35
C THR A 126 7.78 -7.85 -2.15
N ILE A 127 7.13 -8.09 -1.00
CA ILE A 127 7.42 -7.35 0.24
C ILE A 127 8.88 -7.54 0.65
N LEU A 128 9.37 -8.78 0.70
CA LEU A 128 10.75 -9.10 1.10
C LEU A 128 11.77 -8.46 0.16
N ASP A 129 11.58 -8.57 -1.14
CA ASP A 129 12.49 -8.00 -2.15
C ASP A 129 12.61 -6.48 -2.00
N LEU A 130 11.47 -5.81 -1.76
CA LEU A 130 11.44 -4.35 -1.57
C LEU A 130 12.11 -3.92 -0.26
N ILE A 131 11.79 -4.54 0.87
CA ILE A 131 12.33 -4.11 2.18
C ILE A 131 13.80 -4.48 2.37
N THR A 132 14.27 -5.57 1.74
CA THR A 132 15.69 -5.98 1.80
C THR A 132 16.56 -5.12 0.88
N ASN A 133 16.03 -4.68 -0.26
CA ASN A 133 16.74 -3.78 -1.17
C ASN A 133 16.50 -2.30 -0.81
N LYS A 134 17.12 -1.86 0.30
CA LYS A 134 17.02 -0.47 0.79
C LYS A 134 17.32 0.59 -0.27
N SER A 135 18.27 0.32 -1.18
CA SER A 135 18.64 1.25 -2.25
C SER A 135 17.49 1.44 -3.25
N PHE A 136 16.83 0.34 -3.63
CA PHE A 136 15.72 0.36 -4.55
C PHE A 136 14.49 0.99 -3.91
N LEU A 137 14.21 0.63 -2.65
CA LEU A 137 13.12 1.20 -1.87
C LEU A 137 13.26 2.73 -1.75
N LYS A 138 14.47 3.23 -1.49
CA LYS A 138 14.76 4.67 -1.45
C LYS A 138 14.50 5.36 -2.80
N ARG A 139 14.96 4.76 -3.91
CA ARG A 139 14.69 5.32 -5.25
C ARG A 139 13.20 5.34 -5.56
N MET A 140 12.46 4.30 -5.16
CA MET A 140 11.01 4.25 -5.31
C MET A 140 10.33 5.37 -4.51
N ALA A 141 10.74 5.60 -3.27
CA ALA A 141 10.27 6.70 -2.43
C ALA A 141 10.50 8.07 -3.07
N GLU A 142 11.70 8.31 -3.61
CA GLU A 142 12.05 9.56 -4.31
C GLU A 142 11.19 9.78 -5.55
N LYS A 143 10.97 8.74 -6.36
CA LYS A 143 10.10 8.80 -7.54
C LYS A 143 8.64 9.02 -7.16
N SER A 144 8.16 8.33 -6.13
CA SER A 144 6.82 8.55 -5.54
C SER A 144 6.64 10.01 -5.11
N LYS A 145 7.63 10.57 -4.41
CA LYS A 145 7.61 11.96 -3.94
C LYS A 145 7.56 12.97 -5.09
N ALA A 146 8.32 12.73 -6.16
CA ALA A 146 8.38 13.60 -7.33
C ALA A 146 7.03 13.70 -8.06
N LEU A 147 6.17 12.68 -7.95
CA LEU A 147 4.82 12.68 -8.52
C LEU A 147 3.78 13.40 -7.64
N GLY A 148 4.08 13.59 -6.36
CA GLY A 148 3.19 14.23 -5.40
C GLY A 148 2.86 15.68 -5.77
N LYS A 149 1.58 16.05 -5.73
CA LYS A 149 1.11 17.42 -6.00
C LYS A 149 0.48 18.06 -4.75
N PRO A 150 1.24 18.39 -3.69
CA PRO A 150 0.69 18.89 -2.43
C PRO A 150 -0.06 20.24 -2.55
N GLN A 151 0.19 20.99 -3.62
CA GLN A 151 -0.47 22.27 -3.90
C GLN A 151 -1.65 22.13 -4.89
N ALA A 152 -2.12 20.91 -5.19
CA ALA A 152 -3.17 20.66 -6.17
C ALA A 152 -4.45 21.46 -5.88
N THR A 153 -4.93 21.44 -4.63
CA THR A 153 -6.12 22.20 -4.21
C THR A 153 -5.96 23.69 -4.48
N ARG A 154 -4.82 24.29 -4.12
CA ARG A 154 -4.56 25.72 -4.38
C ARG A 154 -4.57 26.05 -5.87
N LYS A 155 -4.01 25.17 -6.71
CA LYS A 155 -4.01 25.35 -8.17
C LYS A 155 -5.42 25.31 -8.75
N VAL A 156 -6.26 24.38 -8.30
CA VAL A 156 -7.65 24.28 -8.74
C VAL A 156 -8.46 25.51 -8.30
N VAL A 157 -8.34 25.93 -7.04
CA VAL A 157 -9.01 27.14 -6.54
C VAL A 157 -8.62 28.37 -7.37
N LYS A 158 -7.34 28.51 -7.73
CA LYS A 158 -6.87 29.62 -8.58
C LYS A 158 -7.53 29.62 -9.96
N LEU A 159 -7.78 28.45 -10.56
CA LEU A 159 -8.44 28.33 -11.86
C LEU A 159 -9.94 28.60 -11.80
N ILE A 160 -10.59 28.33 -10.66
CA ILE A 160 -12.02 28.63 -10.47
C ILE A 160 -12.25 30.13 -10.26
N LEU A 161 -11.29 30.82 -9.64
CA LEU A 161 -11.36 32.25 -9.31
C LEU A 161 -10.78 33.17 -10.40
N SER A 162 -10.32 32.62 -11.53
CA SER A 162 -9.81 33.39 -12.69
C SER A 162 -10.86 33.56 -13.76
#